data_AF-A0A936VUC6-F1
#
_entry.id   AF-A0A936VUC6-F1
#
_cell.length_a   1.000
_cell.length_b   1.000
_cell.length_c   1.000
_cell.angle_alpha   90.00
_cell.angle_beta   90.00
_cell.angle_gamma   90.00
#
_symmetry.space_group_name_H-M   'P 1'
#
loop_
_entity.id
_entity.type
_entity.pdbx_description
1 polymer ?
#
loop_
_entity_poly.entity_id
_entity_poly.type
_entity_poly.pdbx_seq_one_letter_code
_entity_poly.pdbx_strand_id
1 'polypeptide(L)'
;MERTIIKTYGLFWRRDHVNWNRADDKGELLGFSQNRKSIENINFNGQIGLYILYHDFKIVYVGQVGKGDRKTLYSRLKAYTRNLKNHRWNQFSWFGIKWVNKNGGLSGGGNISATKEVLLSTIEAILIDGCEPSLNKQGGQWKNAIQFFQHELSENPSMSQKLDSLLVKQEKLEKIIIKIEKNIKIIFAKTYTNFMSNDMILDKT
;
A
#
# COMPACT_ATOMS: atom_id res chain seq x y z
N MET A 1 -31.86 5.00 -13.44
CA MET A 1 -30.65 5.30 -14.23
C MET A 1 -29.73 4.09 -14.22
N GLU A 2 -29.33 3.61 -15.39
CA GLU A 2 -28.47 2.43 -15.52
C GLU A 2 -27.03 2.72 -15.08
N ARG A 3 -26.41 1.75 -14.41
CA ARG A 3 -25.07 1.85 -13.83
C ARG A 3 -24.04 1.47 -14.90
N THR A 4 -22.91 2.20 -14.95
CA THR A 4 -21.77 1.77 -15.80
C THR A 4 -21.31 0.36 -15.44
N ILE A 5 -20.71 -0.33 -16.42
CA ILE A 5 -20.11 -1.66 -16.24
C ILE A 5 -18.96 -1.59 -15.23
N ILE A 6 -18.17 -0.52 -15.28
CA ILE A 6 -17.09 -0.27 -14.33
C ILE A 6 -17.69 0.16 -12.99
N LYS A 7 -17.24 -0.46 -11.90
CA LYS A 7 -17.72 -0.16 -10.55
C LYS A 7 -16.72 0.68 -9.78
N THR A 8 -15.44 0.43 -10.01
CA THR A 8 -14.34 1.12 -9.33
C THR A 8 -13.22 1.34 -10.31
N TYR A 9 -12.47 2.43 -10.16
CA TYR A 9 -11.34 2.71 -11.02
C TYR A 9 -10.27 3.50 -10.27
N GLY A 10 -9.05 3.45 -10.76
CA GLY A 10 -7.93 4.26 -10.29
C GLY A 10 -7.18 4.80 -11.50
N LEU A 11 -6.80 6.06 -11.44
CA LEU A 11 -6.11 6.76 -12.54
C LEU A 11 -4.68 7.09 -12.13
N PHE A 12 -3.73 6.81 -13.03
CA PHE A 12 -2.33 7.23 -12.91
C PHE A 12 -1.66 6.87 -11.58
N TRP A 13 -1.99 5.69 -11.05
CA TRP A 13 -1.32 5.14 -9.89
C TRP A 13 0.15 4.93 -10.24
N ARG A 14 1.04 5.31 -9.34
CA ARG A 14 2.47 5.17 -9.54
C ARG A 14 2.91 3.76 -9.18
N ARG A 15 3.78 3.22 -10.03
CA ARG A 15 4.33 1.88 -9.86
C ARG A 15 5.19 1.74 -8.61
N ASP A 16 5.99 2.75 -8.30
CA ASP A 16 6.89 2.76 -7.15
C ASP A 16 6.13 2.80 -5.81
N HIS A 17 4.89 3.28 -5.83
CA HIS A 17 3.97 3.24 -4.68
C HIS A 17 3.28 1.89 -4.46
N VAL A 18 3.77 0.81 -5.09
CA VAL A 18 3.23 -0.55 -4.92
C VAL A 18 4.29 -1.47 -4.32
N ASN A 19 3.91 -2.22 -3.28
CA ASN A 19 4.78 -3.23 -2.69
C ASN A 19 4.84 -4.50 -3.59
N TRP A 20 5.87 -4.59 -4.44
CA TRP A 20 6.05 -5.73 -5.35
C TRP A 20 6.68 -6.96 -4.71
N ASN A 21 7.09 -6.91 -3.43
CA ASN A 21 7.81 -8.01 -2.77
C ASN A 21 6.89 -9.11 -2.21
N ARG A 22 5.57 -8.98 -2.38
CA ARG A 22 4.58 -9.95 -1.90
C ARG A 22 4.26 -11.01 -2.95
N ALA A 23 3.90 -12.22 -2.52
CA ALA A 23 3.33 -13.23 -3.42
C ALA A 23 2.05 -12.69 -4.12
N ASP A 24 1.68 -13.27 -5.26
CA ASP A 24 0.63 -12.73 -6.12
C ASP A 24 -0.75 -12.63 -5.40
N ASP A 25 -1.06 -13.59 -4.53
CA ASP A 25 -2.25 -13.65 -3.68
C ASP A 25 -2.17 -12.73 -2.45
N LYS A 26 -0.97 -12.30 -2.07
CA LYS A 26 -0.69 -11.43 -0.91
C LYS A 26 -0.28 -10.00 -1.31
N GLY A 27 -0.37 -9.68 -2.59
CA GLY A 27 -0.11 -8.34 -3.12
C GLY A 27 -0.99 -7.27 -2.51
N GLU A 28 -0.44 -6.09 -2.31
CA GLU A 28 -1.11 -4.93 -1.72
C GLU A 28 -1.17 -3.83 -2.79
N LEU A 29 -2.37 -3.62 -3.35
CA LEU A 29 -2.70 -2.46 -4.19
C LEU A 29 -3.65 -1.58 -3.40
N LEU A 30 -3.11 -0.80 -2.47
CA LEU A 30 -3.91 -0.07 -1.50
C LEU A 30 -4.40 1.25 -2.10
N GLY A 31 -5.70 1.50 -1.95
CA GLY A 31 -6.29 2.79 -2.27
C GLY A 31 -7.37 3.21 -1.29
N PHE A 32 -7.74 4.47 -1.37
CA PHE A 32 -8.79 5.10 -0.57
C PHE A 32 -9.73 5.91 -1.47
N SER A 33 -10.92 6.19 -0.98
CA SER A 33 -11.87 7.08 -1.65
C SER A 33 -12.13 8.28 -0.76
N GLN A 34 -12.09 9.49 -1.34
CA GLN A 34 -12.42 10.73 -0.63
C GLN A 34 -13.84 10.70 -0.02
N ASN A 35 -14.75 9.94 -0.67
CA ASN A 35 -16.16 9.83 -0.26
C ASN A 35 -16.41 8.71 0.77
N ARG A 36 -15.41 7.88 1.10
CA ARG A 36 -15.54 6.77 2.07
C ARG A 36 -14.42 6.81 3.11
N LYS A 37 -14.39 7.90 3.89
CA LYS A 37 -13.36 8.13 4.92
C LYS A 37 -13.25 7.04 5.99
N SER A 38 -14.32 6.28 6.25
CA SER A 38 -14.32 5.23 7.29
C SER A 38 -13.62 3.93 6.89
N ILE A 39 -13.22 3.77 5.62
CA ILE A 39 -12.52 2.57 5.13
C ILE A 39 -11.21 3.03 4.52
N GLU A 40 -10.21 3.19 5.38
CA GLU A 40 -8.84 3.48 5.00
C GLU A 40 -8.16 2.15 4.64
N ASN A 41 -7.46 2.09 3.49
CA ASN A 41 -6.77 0.91 2.96
C ASN A 41 -7.64 -0.20 2.34
N ILE A 42 -8.24 0.08 1.18
CA ILE A 42 -8.89 -0.96 0.37
C ILE A 42 -7.85 -1.60 -0.56
N ASN A 43 -7.72 -2.92 -0.49
CA ASN A 43 -6.81 -3.67 -1.35
C ASN A 43 -7.46 -4.08 -2.67
N PHE A 44 -6.95 -3.56 -3.78
CA PHE A 44 -7.42 -3.80 -5.14
C PHE A 44 -6.69 -4.95 -5.85
N ASN A 45 -5.87 -5.74 -5.16
CA ASN A 45 -5.17 -6.90 -5.75
C ASN A 45 -6.13 -7.76 -6.58
N GLY A 46 -7.21 -8.23 -5.95
CA GLY A 46 -8.19 -9.14 -6.55
C GLY A 46 -9.13 -8.53 -7.60
N GLN A 47 -8.88 -7.31 -8.08
CA GLN A 47 -9.71 -6.66 -9.08
C GLN A 47 -9.56 -7.33 -10.46
N ILE A 48 -10.62 -7.26 -11.27
CA ILE A 48 -10.68 -7.73 -12.65
C ILE A 48 -11.29 -6.64 -13.55
N GLY A 49 -10.97 -6.64 -14.84
CA GLY A 49 -11.33 -5.57 -15.78
C GLY A 49 -10.18 -5.19 -16.71
N LEU A 50 -9.98 -3.89 -16.93
CA LEU A 50 -8.96 -3.35 -17.83
C LEU A 50 -7.87 -2.60 -17.06
N TYR A 51 -6.67 -2.54 -17.63
CA TYR A 51 -5.59 -1.69 -17.14
C TYR A 51 -4.79 -1.09 -18.29
N ILE A 52 -4.22 0.08 -18.03
CA ILE A 52 -3.38 0.84 -18.95
C ILE A 52 -2.06 1.08 -18.23
N LEU A 53 -0.94 0.85 -18.90
CA LEU A 53 0.39 1.20 -18.41
C LEU A 53 0.89 2.43 -19.16
N TYR A 54 1.53 3.34 -18.42
CA TYR A 54 2.10 4.57 -18.96
C TYR A 54 3.58 4.67 -18.67
N HIS A 55 4.27 5.38 -19.55
CA HIS A 55 5.58 5.95 -19.31
C HIS A 55 5.50 7.46 -19.58
N ASP A 56 5.62 8.27 -18.53
CA ASP A 56 5.51 9.73 -18.61
C ASP A 56 4.25 10.18 -19.34
N PHE A 57 3.09 9.69 -18.86
CA PHE A 57 1.76 9.92 -19.42
C PHE A 57 1.52 9.37 -20.84
N LYS A 58 2.52 8.77 -21.50
CA LYS A 58 2.31 8.07 -22.78
C LYS A 58 1.85 6.64 -22.52
N ILE A 59 0.76 6.24 -23.17
CA ILE A 59 0.29 4.85 -23.14
C ILE A 59 1.33 3.95 -23.82
N VAL A 60 1.84 2.97 -23.08
CA VAL A 60 2.80 1.98 -23.60
C VAL A 60 2.20 0.58 -23.73
N TYR A 61 1.10 0.32 -23.04
CA TYR A 61 0.43 -0.98 -23.05
C TYR A 61 -0.99 -0.89 -22.51
N VAL A 62 -1.91 -1.65 -23.12
CA VAL A 62 -3.28 -1.85 -22.63
C VAL A 62 -3.52 -3.34 -22.50
N GLY A 63 -4.12 -3.75 -21.38
CA GLY A 63 -4.41 -5.15 -21.12
C GLY A 63 -5.69 -5.37 -20.34
N GLN A 64 -6.10 -6.64 -20.29
CA GLN A 64 -7.24 -7.10 -19.49
C GLN A 64 -6.80 -8.07 -18.40
N VAL A 65 -7.57 -8.13 -17.32
CA VAL A 65 -7.37 -9.03 -16.18
C VAL A 65 -8.70 -9.70 -15.80
N GLY A 66 -8.63 -10.96 -15.37
CA GLY A 66 -9.79 -11.80 -15.07
C GLY A 66 -9.96 -13.02 -16.00
N LYS A 67 -9.02 -13.25 -16.93
CA LYS A 67 -8.94 -14.45 -17.80
C LYS A 67 -7.57 -15.14 -17.66
N GLY A 68 -7.53 -16.48 -17.77
CA GLY A 68 -6.30 -17.30 -17.73
C GLY A 68 -5.68 -17.47 -16.33
N ASP A 69 -4.39 -17.83 -16.27
CA ASP A 69 -3.68 -18.23 -15.04
C ASP A 69 -3.42 -17.06 -14.06
N ARG A 70 -3.27 -15.84 -14.58
CA ARG A 70 -3.10 -14.61 -13.78
C ARG A 70 -4.43 -13.88 -13.67
N LYS A 71 -5.16 -14.20 -12.59
CA LYS A 71 -6.55 -13.79 -12.36
C LYS A 71 -6.70 -12.44 -11.65
N THR A 72 -5.63 -11.90 -11.05
CA THR A 72 -5.70 -10.69 -10.22
C THR A 72 -4.95 -9.52 -10.87
N LEU A 73 -5.41 -8.30 -10.61
CA LEU A 73 -4.78 -7.08 -11.13
C LEU A 73 -3.31 -7.00 -10.71
N TYR A 74 -3.02 -7.27 -9.43
CA TYR A 74 -1.64 -7.28 -8.93
C TYR A 74 -0.76 -8.28 -9.67
N SER A 75 -1.20 -9.53 -9.85
CA SER A 75 -0.41 -10.56 -10.54
C SER A 75 -0.08 -10.16 -11.99
N ARG A 76 -1.02 -9.51 -12.68
CA ARG A 76 -0.84 -9.02 -14.05
C ARG A 76 0.15 -7.86 -14.10
N LEU A 77 -0.01 -6.85 -13.24
CA LEU A 77 0.92 -5.73 -13.16
C LEU A 77 2.34 -6.19 -12.76
N LYS A 78 2.44 -7.10 -11.79
CA LYS A 78 3.70 -7.66 -11.33
C LYS A 78 4.44 -8.45 -12.41
N ALA A 79 3.74 -9.09 -13.33
CA ALA A 79 4.38 -9.73 -14.47
C ALA A 79 5.17 -8.74 -15.35
N TYR A 80 4.78 -7.46 -15.34
CA TYR A 80 5.49 -6.37 -16.02
C TYR A 80 6.56 -5.68 -15.15
N THR A 81 6.78 -6.15 -13.92
CA THR A 81 7.89 -5.70 -13.04
C THR A 81 9.05 -6.69 -12.95
N ARG A 82 8.87 -7.88 -13.53
CA ARG A 82 9.88 -8.93 -13.59
C ARG A 82 10.33 -9.04 -15.04
N ASN A 83 11.27 -8.20 -15.52
CA ASN A 83 12.11 -8.36 -16.74
C ASN A 83 12.80 -7.03 -17.15
N LEU A 84 13.62 -7.04 -18.22
CA LEU A 84 14.17 -5.85 -18.92
C LEU A 84 13.09 -4.83 -19.38
N LYS A 85 11.80 -5.18 -19.29
CA LYS A 85 10.65 -4.29 -19.53
C LYS A 85 10.38 -3.32 -18.36
N ASN A 86 11.14 -3.42 -17.27
CA ASN A 86 10.99 -2.57 -16.09
C ASN A 86 11.11 -1.07 -16.37
N HIS A 87 11.91 -0.63 -17.32
CA HIS A 87 12.02 0.82 -17.57
C HIS A 87 10.90 1.36 -18.47
N ARG A 88 10.00 0.49 -18.96
CA ARG A 88 9.01 0.86 -19.98
C ARG A 88 7.72 1.42 -19.43
N TRP A 89 7.53 1.47 -18.11
CA TRP A 89 6.35 2.06 -17.49
C TRP A 89 6.60 2.50 -16.05
N ASN A 90 6.00 3.62 -15.66
CA ASN A 90 6.10 4.22 -14.32
C ASN A 90 4.74 4.47 -13.66
N GLN A 91 3.65 4.46 -14.43
CA GLN A 91 2.29 4.69 -13.92
C GLN A 91 1.30 3.71 -14.55
N PHE A 92 0.13 3.55 -13.93
CA PHE A 92 -0.94 2.71 -14.44
C PHE A 92 -2.32 3.21 -14.03
N SER A 93 -3.29 3.01 -14.90
CA SER A 93 -4.71 3.18 -14.60
C SER A 93 -5.38 1.81 -14.65
N TRP A 94 -6.44 1.63 -13.87
CA TRP A 94 -7.21 0.39 -13.86
C TRP A 94 -8.70 0.69 -13.76
N PHE A 95 -9.50 -0.13 -14.45
CA PHE A 95 -10.94 0.01 -14.55
C PHE A 95 -11.58 -1.32 -14.17
N GLY A 96 -12.10 -1.39 -12.95
CA GLY A 96 -12.53 -2.59 -12.27
C GLY A 96 -14.04 -2.81 -12.30
N ILE A 97 -14.45 -4.06 -12.52
CA ILE A 97 -15.87 -4.45 -12.52
C ILE A 97 -16.36 -4.96 -11.16
N LYS A 98 -15.46 -5.24 -10.21
CA LYS A 98 -15.84 -5.53 -8.82
C LYS A 98 -16.06 -4.23 -8.05
N TRP A 99 -17.11 -4.22 -7.23
CA TRP A 99 -17.39 -3.11 -6.31
C TRP A 99 -16.74 -3.36 -4.95
N VAL A 100 -16.64 -2.29 -4.14
CA VAL A 100 -16.17 -2.35 -2.76
C VAL A 100 -17.37 -2.49 -1.82
N ASN A 101 -17.36 -3.58 -1.04
CA ASN A 101 -18.35 -3.88 -0.02
C ASN A 101 -18.23 -2.93 1.18
N LYS A 102 -19.22 -2.95 2.07
CA LYS A 102 -19.23 -2.12 3.29
C LYS A 102 -18.05 -2.40 4.23
N ASN A 103 -17.48 -3.59 4.18
CA ASN A 103 -16.33 -4.00 4.99
C ASN A 103 -14.97 -3.73 4.30
N GLY A 104 -14.94 -3.03 3.15
CA GLY A 104 -13.72 -2.75 2.40
C GLY A 104 -13.24 -3.88 1.49
N GLY A 105 -13.87 -5.07 1.55
CA GLY A 105 -13.55 -6.17 0.64
C GLY A 105 -14.09 -5.96 -0.78
N LEU A 106 -13.44 -6.57 -1.78
CA LEU A 106 -13.96 -6.62 -3.14
C LEU A 106 -15.06 -7.68 -3.27
N SER A 107 -16.05 -7.41 -4.14
CA SER A 107 -17.07 -8.42 -4.47
C SER A 107 -16.51 -9.60 -5.28
N GLY A 108 -17.26 -10.70 -5.32
CA GLY A 108 -16.91 -11.88 -6.13
C GLY A 108 -16.88 -11.64 -7.64
N GLY A 109 -17.43 -10.52 -8.11
CA GLY A 109 -17.77 -10.31 -9.52
C GLY A 109 -19.13 -10.91 -9.81
N GLY A 110 -20.07 -10.08 -10.27
CA GLY A 110 -21.40 -10.50 -10.68
C GLY A 110 -21.53 -10.56 -12.19
N ASN A 111 -22.62 -11.16 -12.67
CA ASN A 111 -22.96 -11.07 -14.10
C ASN A 111 -23.15 -9.61 -14.50
N ILE A 112 -22.55 -9.24 -15.62
CA ILE A 112 -22.65 -7.89 -16.19
C ILE A 112 -23.66 -7.96 -17.32
N SER A 113 -24.76 -7.25 -17.14
CA SER A 113 -25.70 -6.92 -18.22
C SER A 113 -25.68 -5.40 -18.39
N ALA A 114 -25.57 -4.95 -19.62
CA ALA A 114 -25.50 -3.53 -19.97
C ALA A 114 -26.23 -3.30 -21.29
N THR A 115 -26.95 -2.20 -21.38
CA THR A 115 -27.48 -1.69 -22.63
C THR A 115 -26.35 -1.19 -23.53
N LYS A 116 -26.67 -0.99 -24.82
CA LYS A 116 -25.74 -0.40 -25.79
C LYS A 116 -25.27 0.98 -25.33
N GLU A 117 -26.17 1.78 -24.78
CA GLU A 117 -25.91 3.14 -24.30
C GLU A 117 -24.91 3.11 -23.14
N VAL A 118 -25.11 2.21 -22.18
CA VAL A 118 -24.18 2.01 -21.05
C VAL A 118 -22.81 1.55 -21.54
N LEU A 119 -22.75 0.64 -22.52
CA LEU A 119 -21.50 0.16 -23.10
C LEU A 119 -20.74 1.30 -23.77
N LEU A 120 -21.40 2.07 -24.64
CA LEU A 120 -20.80 3.20 -25.36
C LEU A 120 -20.26 4.27 -24.39
N SER A 121 -21.07 4.69 -23.41
CA SER A 121 -20.62 5.66 -22.39
C SER A 121 -19.45 5.12 -21.56
N THR A 122 -19.41 3.81 -21.29
CA THR A 122 -18.30 3.21 -20.54
C THR A 122 -17.00 3.21 -21.34
N ILE A 123 -17.08 2.86 -22.64
CA ILE A 123 -15.90 2.88 -23.53
C ILE A 123 -15.38 4.31 -23.67
N GLU A 124 -16.26 5.28 -23.90
CA GLU A 124 -15.89 6.69 -23.98
C GLU A 124 -15.20 7.17 -22.69
N ALA A 125 -15.78 6.87 -21.52
CA ALA A 125 -15.19 7.27 -20.25
C ALA A 125 -13.78 6.68 -20.03
N ILE A 126 -13.56 5.41 -20.41
CA ILE A 126 -12.23 4.78 -20.36
C ILE A 126 -11.25 5.50 -21.27
N LEU A 127 -11.66 5.84 -22.49
CA LEU A 127 -10.78 6.49 -23.47
C LEU A 127 -10.45 7.94 -23.07
N ILE A 128 -11.42 8.68 -22.54
CA ILE A 128 -11.19 10.06 -22.09
C ILE A 128 -10.22 10.07 -20.91
N ASP A 129 -10.50 9.33 -19.84
CA ASP A 129 -9.69 9.40 -18.62
C ASP A 129 -8.41 8.57 -18.68
N GLY A 130 -8.39 7.53 -19.53
CA GLY A 130 -7.23 6.70 -19.75
C GLY A 130 -6.25 7.28 -20.76
N CYS A 131 -6.72 8.04 -21.76
CA CYS A 131 -5.83 8.57 -22.80
C CYS A 131 -5.59 10.08 -22.67
N GLU A 132 -6.37 10.80 -21.86
CA GLU A 132 -6.35 12.27 -21.71
C GLU A 132 -6.15 13.02 -23.04
N PRO A 133 -7.01 12.77 -24.05
CA PRO A 133 -6.88 13.41 -25.35
C PRO A 133 -7.04 14.94 -25.22
N SER A 134 -6.08 15.69 -25.78
CA SER A 134 -5.94 17.14 -25.61
C SER A 134 -7.17 17.99 -25.96
N LEU A 135 -8.07 17.49 -26.81
CA LEU A 135 -9.28 18.21 -27.22
C LEU A 135 -10.51 17.90 -26.36
N ASN A 136 -10.45 16.88 -25.50
CA ASN A 136 -11.54 16.58 -24.58
C ASN A 136 -11.49 17.53 -23.39
N LYS A 137 -12.47 18.43 -23.32
CA LYS A 137 -12.58 19.44 -22.26
C LYS A 137 -13.31 18.94 -21.01
N GLN A 138 -13.86 17.74 -21.06
CA GLN A 138 -14.59 17.10 -19.97
C GLN A 138 -13.98 15.73 -19.71
N GLY A 139 -13.93 15.33 -18.44
CA GLY A 139 -13.57 13.96 -18.03
C GLY A 139 -14.65 12.95 -18.40
N GLY A 140 -14.29 11.67 -18.31
CA GLY A 140 -15.17 10.54 -18.55
C GLY A 140 -16.38 10.54 -17.62
N GLN A 141 -17.56 10.22 -18.16
CA GLN A 141 -18.79 10.17 -17.36
C GLN A 141 -18.97 8.82 -16.67
N TRP A 142 -18.49 8.73 -15.43
CA TRP A 142 -18.54 7.51 -14.61
C TRP A 142 -19.84 7.36 -13.80
N LYS A 143 -20.96 7.06 -14.46
CA LYS A 143 -22.28 6.89 -13.81
C LYS A 143 -22.27 5.80 -12.73
N ASN A 144 -22.11 6.21 -11.47
CA ASN A 144 -22.01 5.39 -10.25
C ASN A 144 -20.74 4.53 -10.10
N ALA A 145 -19.67 4.79 -10.86
CA ALA A 145 -18.37 4.21 -10.53
C ALA A 145 -17.67 5.10 -9.50
N ILE A 146 -16.86 4.47 -8.64
CA ILE A 146 -16.13 5.18 -7.59
C ILE A 146 -14.66 5.20 -7.95
N GLN A 147 -14.07 6.40 -8.01
CA GLN A 147 -12.63 6.56 -8.11
C GLN A 147 -11.96 6.25 -6.79
N PHE A 148 -10.82 5.58 -6.86
CA PHE A 148 -9.90 5.34 -5.77
C PHE A 148 -8.55 5.97 -6.07
N PHE A 149 -8.01 6.65 -5.07
CA PHE A 149 -6.68 7.24 -5.07
C PHE A 149 -5.71 6.25 -4.43
N GLN A 150 -4.49 6.20 -4.94
CA GLN A 150 -3.47 5.30 -4.42
C GLN A 150 -2.99 5.78 -3.07
N HIS A 151 -2.78 4.85 -2.14
CA HIS A 151 -1.92 5.16 -1.00
C HIS A 151 -0.47 5.23 -1.47
N GLU A 152 0.20 6.32 -1.15
CA GLU A 152 1.65 6.38 -1.31
C GLU A 152 2.27 5.27 -0.46
N LEU A 153 3.32 4.66 -0.99
CA LEU A 153 4.17 3.83 -0.18
C LEU A 153 4.96 4.79 0.72
N SER A 154 4.33 5.27 1.79
CA SER A 154 5.08 5.79 2.92
C SER A 154 6.11 4.72 3.29
N GLU A 155 7.31 5.13 3.72
CA GLU A 155 8.32 4.19 4.22
C GLU A 155 7.61 3.17 5.10
N ASN A 156 7.47 1.96 4.54
CA ASN A 156 6.51 0.92 4.89
C ASN A 156 5.91 1.12 6.30
N PRO A 157 4.61 1.46 6.48
CA PRO A 157 4.08 1.82 7.80
C PRO A 157 4.32 0.72 8.83
N SER A 158 4.41 -0.55 8.39
CA SER A 158 4.86 -1.68 9.21
C SER A 158 6.31 -1.55 9.68
N MET A 159 7.23 -1.04 8.86
CA MET A 159 8.61 -0.73 9.25
C MET A 159 8.71 0.52 10.11
N SER A 160 7.97 1.59 9.82
CA SER A 160 7.92 2.78 10.70
C SER A 160 7.41 2.40 12.09
N GLN A 161 6.28 1.69 12.17
CA GLN A 161 5.74 1.17 13.44
C GLN A 161 6.72 0.22 14.14
N LYS A 162 7.46 -0.59 13.37
CA LYS A 162 8.47 -1.49 13.92
C LYS A 162 9.69 -0.71 14.40
N LEU A 163 10.09 0.35 13.72
CA LEU A 163 11.16 1.26 14.09
C LEU A 163 10.80 2.02 15.37
N ASP A 164 9.58 2.57 15.45
CA ASP A 164 9.04 3.20 16.66
C ASP A 164 9.04 2.20 17.83
N SER A 165 8.60 0.96 17.59
CA SER A 165 8.62 -0.09 18.61
C SER A 165 10.04 -0.47 19.06
N LEU A 166 11.02 -0.39 18.17
CA LEU A 166 12.43 -0.68 18.46
C LEU A 166 13.09 0.48 19.22
N LEU A 167 12.78 1.73 18.86
CA LEU A 167 13.23 2.93 19.57
C LEU A 167 12.73 2.92 21.02
N VAL A 168 11.44 2.61 21.23
CA VAL A 168 10.88 2.47 22.59
C VAL A 168 11.56 1.35 23.39
N LYS A 169 11.94 0.24 22.74
CA LYS A 169 12.69 -0.83 23.41
C LYS A 169 14.13 -0.40 23.75
N GLN A 170 14.77 0.35 22.86
CA GLN A 170 16.12 0.89 23.08
C GLN A 170 16.13 1.84 24.28
N GLU A 171 15.19 2.78 24.36
CA GLU A 171 15.08 3.71 25.51
C GLU A 171 14.87 2.97 26.85
N LYS A 172 14.09 1.88 26.83
CA LYS A 172 13.91 1.03 28.03
C LYS A 172 15.21 0.33 28.43
N LEU A 173 15.97 -0.17 27.45
CA LEU A 173 17.27 -0.80 27.71
C LEU A 173 18.27 0.21 28.28
N GLU A 174 18.34 1.42 27.74
CA GLU A 174 19.20 2.48 28.25
C GLU A 174 18.89 2.82 29.71
N LYS A 175 17.61 2.92 30.08
CA LYS A 175 17.20 3.11 31.48
C LYS A 175 17.63 1.97 32.40
N ILE A 176 17.57 0.73 31.91
CA ILE A 176 18.04 -0.44 32.66
C ILE A 176 19.55 -0.39 32.85
N ILE A 177 20.32 -0.06 31.80
CA ILE A 177 21.78 0.07 31.86
C ILE A 177 22.17 1.11 32.92
N ILE A 178 21.58 2.31 32.87
CA ILE A 178 21.83 3.38 33.85
C ILE A 178 21.57 2.91 35.29
N LYS A 179 20.49 2.14 35.49
CA LYS A 179 20.16 1.60 36.82
C LYS A 179 21.17 0.57 37.30
N ILE A 180 21.65 -0.30 36.41
CA ILE A 180 22.69 -1.29 36.69
C ILE A 180 24.00 -0.58 37.06
N GLU A 181 24.42 0.42 36.27
CA GLU A 181 25.63 1.20 36.55
C GLU A 181 25.59 1.88 37.92
N LYS A 182 24.43 2.46 38.29
CA LYS A 182 24.24 3.06 39.62
C LYS A 182 24.36 2.03 40.74
N ASN A 183 23.76 0.85 40.56
CA ASN A 183 23.84 -0.22 41.56
C ASN A 183 25.27 -0.76 41.70
N ILE A 184 25.99 -0.93 40.59
CA ILE A 184 27.40 -1.34 40.59
C ILE A 184 28.25 -0.32 41.37
N LYS A 185 28.07 0.98 41.12
CA LYS A 185 28.77 2.04 41.88
C LYS A 185 28.48 1.97 43.38
N ILE A 186 27.21 1.73 43.76
CA ILE A 186 26.83 1.58 45.18
C ILE A 186 27.50 0.35 45.80
N ILE A 187 27.54 -0.78 45.08
CA ILE A 187 28.18 -2.01 45.55
C ILE A 187 29.67 -1.76 45.75
N PHE A 188 30.38 -1.20 44.76
CA PHE A 188 31.80 -0.87 44.89
C PHE A 188 32.08 0.07 46.06
N ALA A 189 31.27 1.12 46.25
CA ALA A 189 31.42 2.04 47.38
C ALA A 189 31.26 1.34 48.74
N LYS A 190 30.28 0.43 48.86
CA LYS A 190 30.05 -0.38 50.08
C LYS A 190 31.19 -1.38 50.32
N THR A 191 31.68 -2.05 49.29
CA THR A 191 32.79 -3.00 49.42
C THR A 191 34.07 -2.29 49.83
N TYR A 192 34.35 -1.11 49.27
CA TYR A 192 35.53 -0.30 49.62
C TYR A 192 35.48 0.22 51.07
N THR A 193 34.31 0.68 51.54
CA THR A 193 34.14 1.13 52.94
C THR A 193 34.27 -0.04 53.93
N ASN A 194 33.73 -1.21 53.62
CA ASN A 194 33.90 -2.40 54.46
C ASN A 194 35.36 -2.88 54.53
N PHE A 195 36.10 -2.81 53.42
CA PHE A 195 37.52 -3.14 53.38
C PHE A 195 38.34 -2.20 54.27
N MET A 196 38.18 -0.88 54.11
CA MET A 196 38.90 0.13 54.91
C MET A 196 38.56 0.07 56.40
N SER A 197 37.33 -0.32 56.75
CA SER A 197 36.92 -0.47 58.15
C SER A 197 37.55 -1.70 58.82
N ASN A 198 37.76 -2.78 58.06
CA ASN A 198 38.38 -4.01 58.57
C ASN A 198 39.91 -3.88 58.72
N ASP A 199 40.58 -3.16 57.81
CA ASP A 199 42.03 -2.90 57.92
C ASP A 199 42.36 -2.01 59.14
N MET A 200 41.50 -1.03 59.45
CA MET A 200 41.66 -0.17 60.64
C MET A 200 41.50 -0.90 61.98
N ILE A 201 40.88 -2.07 61.99
CA ILE A 201 40.71 -2.92 63.18
C ILE A 201 41.94 -3.82 63.38
N LEU A 202 42.59 -4.26 62.28
CA LEU A 202 43.80 -5.08 62.32
C LEU A 202 45.05 -4.30 62.74
N ASP A 203 45.09 -2.98 62.54
CA ASP A 203 46.23 -2.11 62.89
C ASP A 203 46.20 -1.62 64.36
N LYS A 204 45.25 -2.10 65.18
CA LYS A 204 45.05 -1.71 66.59
C LYS A 204 45.23 -2.85 67.61
N THR A 205 45.78 -3.99 67.19
CA THR A 205 46.16 -5.11 68.05
C THR A 205 47.66 -5.35 67.97
#